data_AF-A0A2X2KZ36-F1
#
_entry.id   AF-A0A2X2KZ36-F1
#
_cell.length_a   1.000
_cell.length_b   1.000
_cell.length_c   1.000
_cell.angle_alpha   90.00
_cell.angle_beta   90.00
_cell.angle_gamma   90.00
#
_symmetry.space_group_name_H-M   'P 1'
#
loop_
_entity.id
_entity.type
_entity.pdbx_description
1 polymer ?
#
loop_
_entity_poly.entity_id
_entity_poly.type
_entity_poly.pdbx_seq_one_letter_code
_entity_poly.pdbx_strand_id
1 'polypeptide(L)'
;MIYISAVGMINALGNNLDEIAANLTRGVAPGMRPRAGWLQGHPQAVLAGVDGELPLIPEKFAAHRSRNNQILLAALAQLQPQVDDAIAKYGRQRIAIVLGTSTSGLHEGDTHVNLRTHGQPSTTWHYAQ
;
A
#
# COMPACT_ATOMS: atom_id res chain seq x y z
N MET A 1 -19.19 16.81 15.99
CA MET A 1 -18.67 15.55 16.55
C MET A 1 -18.06 14.75 15.41
N ILE A 2 -16.83 14.26 15.56
CA ILE A 2 -16.13 13.49 14.53
C ILE A 2 -16.29 12.00 14.87
N TYR A 3 -16.49 11.16 13.86
CA TYR A 3 -16.60 9.71 14.01
C TYR A 3 -15.94 8.99 12.83
N ILE A 4 -15.63 7.71 13.01
CA ILE A 4 -15.11 6.83 11.96
C ILE A 4 -16.30 6.10 11.35
N SER A 5 -16.63 6.39 10.09
CA SER A 5 -17.77 5.77 9.38
C SER A 5 -17.42 4.45 8.69
N ALA A 6 -16.16 4.28 8.29
CA ALA A 6 -15.65 3.10 7.62
C ALA A 6 -14.14 2.98 7.82
N VAL A 7 -13.62 1.75 7.68
CA VAL A 7 -12.20 1.43 7.78
C VAL A 7 -11.86 0.44 6.68
N GLY A 8 -10.71 0.63 6.04
CA GLY A 8 -10.10 -0.35 5.16
C GLY A 8 -8.68 -0.63 5.64
N MET A 9 -8.29 -1.90 5.68
CA MET A 9 -6.98 -2.31 6.21
C MET A 9 -6.35 -3.41 5.37
N ILE A 10 -5.04 -3.29 5.19
CA ILE A 10 -4.18 -4.27 4.54
C ILE A 10 -2.88 -4.32 5.36
N ASN A 11 -2.52 -5.48 5.90
CA ASN A 11 -1.27 -5.64 6.67
C ASN A 11 -0.84 -7.13 6.76
N ALA A 12 0.17 -7.44 7.56
CA ALA A 12 0.68 -8.81 7.70
C ALA A 12 -0.29 -9.81 8.34
N LEU A 13 -1.41 -9.34 8.91
CA LEU A 13 -2.50 -10.18 9.41
C LEU A 13 -3.50 -10.55 8.31
N GLY A 14 -3.54 -9.89 7.16
CA GLY A 14 -4.49 -10.23 6.09
C GLY A 14 -4.77 -9.11 5.10
N ASN A 15 -5.57 -9.45 4.09
CA ASN A 15 -5.92 -8.56 2.98
C ASN A 15 -7.37 -8.03 3.06
N ASN A 16 -8.09 -8.37 4.12
CA ASN A 16 -9.43 -7.84 4.44
C ASN A 16 -9.67 -7.84 5.95
N LEU A 17 -10.73 -7.15 6.38
CA LEU A 17 -11.03 -6.95 7.80
C LEU A 17 -11.33 -8.27 8.54
N ASP A 18 -12.00 -9.22 7.90
CA ASP A 18 -12.37 -10.50 8.51
C ASP A 18 -11.13 -11.36 8.79
N GLU A 19 -10.23 -11.46 7.80
CA GLU A 19 -8.93 -12.12 7.96
C GLU A 19 -8.10 -11.46 9.05
N ILE A 20 -8.01 -10.13 9.03
CA ILE A 20 -7.23 -9.36 10.02
C ILE A 20 -7.79 -9.59 11.42
N ALA A 21 -9.12 -9.51 11.60
CA ALA A 21 -9.76 -9.74 12.88
C ALA A 21 -9.51 -11.17 13.39
N ALA A 22 -9.72 -12.18 12.55
CA ALA A 22 -9.50 -13.57 12.90
C ALA A 22 -8.03 -13.84 13.26
N ASN A 23 -7.09 -13.29 12.50
CA ASN A 23 -5.65 -13.45 12.74
C ASN A 23 -5.19 -12.70 13.98
N LEU A 24 -5.74 -11.52 14.25
CA LEU A 24 -5.49 -10.76 15.46
C LEU A 24 -5.96 -11.53 16.70
N THR A 25 -7.19 -12.06 16.70
CA THR A 25 -7.71 -12.86 17.80
C THR A 25 -6.89 -14.11 18.06
N ARG A 26 -6.35 -14.74 17.00
CA ARG A 26 -5.47 -15.92 17.13
C ARG A 26 -4.03 -15.58 17.51
N GLY A 27 -3.62 -14.32 17.43
CA GLY A 27 -2.22 -13.93 17.63
C GLY A 27 -1.28 -14.44 16.54
N VAL A 28 -1.77 -14.61 15.30
CA VAL A 28 -0.99 -15.15 14.17
C VAL A 28 -0.94 -14.11 13.06
N ALA A 29 0.26 -13.76 12.61
CA ALA A 29 0.48 -12.85 11.46
C ALA A 29 1.14 -13.60 10.30
N PRO A 30 0.37 -14.17 9.35
CA PRO A 30 0.94 -14.97 8.26
C PRO A 30 1.98 -14.22 7.41
N GLY A 31 1.84 -12.90 7.30
CA GLY A 31 2.79 -12.05 6.56
C GLY A 31 4.11 -11.79 7.29
N MET A 32 4.21 -12.10 8.59
CA MET A 32 5.40 -11.92 9.41
C MET A 32 6.30 -13.16 9.35
N ARG A 33 7.31 -13.14 8.48
CA ARG A 33 8.18 -14.30 8.23
C ARG A 33 9.58 -13.86 7.78
N PRO A 34 10.59 -14.75 7.84
CA PRO A 34 11.90 -14.45 7.27
C PRO A 34 11.80 -14.14 5.77
N ARG A 35 12.47 -13.06 5.36
CA ARG A 35 12.61 -12.64 3.96
C ARG A 35 14.07 -12.31 3.67
N ALA A 36 14.58 -12.84 2.56
CA ALA A 36 15.93 -12.60 2.08
C ALA A 36 16.02 -11.32 1.24
N GLY A 37 17.23 -10.80 1.06
CA GLY A 37 17.53 -9.71 0.10
C GLY A 37 17.24 -8.29 0.59
N TRP A 38 16.74 -8.12 1.82
CA TRP A 38 16.40 -6.80 2.37
C TRP A 38 17.47 -6.20 3.28
N LEU A 39 18.14 -7.02 4.09
CA LEU A 39 19.11 -6.55 5.08
C LEU A 39 20.55 -6.87 4.62
N GLN A 40 21.34 -5.84 4.38
CA GLN A 40 22.74 -5.99 3.95
C GLN A 40 23.57 -6.72 4.99
N GLY A 41 24.42 -7.65 4.55
CA GLY A 41 25.25 -8.47 5.44
C GLY A 41 24.52 -9.60 6.18
N HIS A 42 23.22 -9.78 5.95
CA HIS A 42 22.42 -10.83 6.58
C HIS A 42 21.65 -11.65 5.53
N PRO A 43 21.59 -12.99 5.65
CA PRO A 43 20.90 -13.82 4.67
C PRO A 43 19.37 -13.58 4.66
N GLN A 44 18.79 -13.25 5.81
CA GLN A 44 17.36 -12.95 5.95
C GLN A 44 17.06 -12.10 7.19
N ALA A 45 15.93 -11.39 7.15
CA ALA A 45 15.34 -10.70 8.30
C ALA A 45 13.85 -11.04 8.41
N VAL A 46 13.30 -11.09 9.62
CA VAL A 46 11.86 -11.25 9.81
C VAL A 46 11.18 -9.92 9.50
N LEU A 47 10.31 -9.91 8.48
CA LEU A 47 9.67 -8.71 7.97
C LEU A 47 8.17 -8.95 7.78
N ALA A 48 7.38 -7.94 8.11
CA ALA A 48 5.95 -7.89 7.82
C ALA A 48 5.74 -7.63 6.33
N GLY A 49 5.13 -8.58 5.63
CA GLY A 49 4.74 -8.40 4.24
C GLY A 49 3.24 -8.49 4.04
N VAL A 50 2.80 -7.88 2.94
CA VAL A 50 1.48 -8.06 2.35
C VAL A 50 1.71 -8.86 1.08
N ASP A 51 1.38 -10.15 1.15
CA ASP A 51 1.65 -11.12 0.07
C ASP A 51 0.42 -11.35 -0.82
N GLY A 52 -0.73 -10.78 -0.48
CA GLY A 52 -1.94 -10.84 -1.31
C GLY A 52 -1.78 -10.06 -2.61
N GLU A 53 -2.57 -10.43 -3.62
CA GLU A 53 -2.65 -9.67 -4.86
C GLU A 53 -3.14 -8.25 -4.58
N LEU A 54 -2.45 -7.28 -5.18
CA LEU A 54 -2.79 -5.88 -5.07
C LEU A 54 -3.38 -5.37 -6.39
N PRO A 55 -4.36 -4.46 -6.34
CA PRO A 55 -4.98 -3.92 -7.54
C PRO A 55 -3.94 -3.21 -8.41
N LEU A 56 -4.10 -3.35 -9.72
CA LEU A 56 -3.29 -2.62 -10.69
C LEU A 56 -3.67 -1.14 -10.67
N ILE A 57 -2.65 -0.27 -10.76
CA ILE A 57 -2.88 1.16 -10.94
C ILE A 57 -3.15 1.42 -12.43
N PRO A 58 -4.33 1.98 -12.78
CA PRO A 58 -4.71 2.25 -14.17
C PRO A 58 -3.65 3.08 -14.93
N GLU A 59 -3.52 2.88 -16.24
CA GLU A 59 -2.52 3.57 -17.08
C GLU A 59 -2.59 5.09 -17.00
N LYS A 60 -3.80 5.65 -16.91
CA LYS A 60 -3.99 7.10 -16.71
C LYS A 60 -3.34 7.65 -15.43
N PHE A 61 -2.96 6.78 -14.49
CA PHE A 61 -2.27 7.11 -13.24
C PHE A 61 -0.87 6.49 -13.18
N ALA A 62 -0.24 6.22 -14.34
CA ALA A 62 1.09 5.59 -14.41
C ALA A 62 2.16 6.32 -13.58
N ALA A 63 2.09 7.65 -13.51
CA ALA A 63 2.99 8.47 -12.70
C ALA A 63 2.93 8.16 -11.18
N HIS A 64 1.86 7.52 -10.71
CA HIS A 64 1.64 7.16 -9.32
C HIS A 64 1.81 5.66 -9.05
N ARG A 65 2.36 4.89 -10.00
CA ARG A 65 2.60 3.45 -9.84
C ARG A 65 3.65 3.16 -8.78
N SER A 66 3.18 2.84 -7.59
CA SER A 66 3.99 2.28 -6.51
C SER A 66 3.21 1.22 -5.77
N ARG A 67 3.93 0.26 -5.19
CA ARG A 67 3.33 -0.74 -4.29
C ARG A 67 2.62 -0.07 -3.10
N ASN A 68 3.13 1.07 -2.63
CA ASN A 68 2.47 1.86 -1.59
C ASN A 68 1.07 2.33 -2.02
N ASN A 69 0.93 2.86 -3.24
CA ASN A 69 -0.37 3.28 -3.77
C ASN A 69 -1.27 2.08 -4.11
N GLN A 70 -0.72 0.92 -4.48
CA GLN A 70 -1.51 -0.29 -4.66
C GLN A 70 -2.11 -0.80 -3.34
N ILE A 71 -1.36 -0.72 -2.22
CA ILE A 71 -1.88 -1.03 -0.89
C ILE A 71 -2.99 -0.05 -0.49
N LEU A 72 -2.78 1.26 -0.73
CA LEU A 72 -3.82 2.27 -0.48
C LEU A 72 -5.07 2.03 -1.34
N LEU A 73 -4.91 1.64 -2.60
CA LEU A 73 -6.01 1.32 -3.50
C LEU A 73 -6.76 0.06 -3.05
N ALA A 74 -6.05 -0.97 -2.57
CA ALA A 74 -6.67 -2.16 -1.98
C ALA A 74 -7.48 -1.82 -0.72
N ALA A 75 -6.95 -0.97 0.16
CA ALA A 75 -7.66 -0.50 1.34
C ALA A 75 -8.88 0.34 0.95
N LEU A 76 -8.74 1.28 0.02
CA LEU A 76 -9.84 2.13 -0.48
C LEU A 76 -10.99 1.28 -1.05
N ALA A 77 -10.68 0.21 -1.79
CA ALA A 77 -11.68 -0.68 -2.36
C ALA A 77 -12.61 -1.31 -1.28
N GLN A 78 -12.12 -1.52 -0.05
CA GLN A 78 -12.91 -2.06 1.06
C GLN A 78 -13.96 -1.07 1.59
N LEU A 79 -13.75 0.24 1.40
CA LEU A 79 -14.68 1.29 1.86
C LEU A 79 -15.24 2.15 0.71
N GLN A 80 -15.12 1.68 -0.54
CA GLN A 80 -15.55 2.43 -1.73
C GLN A 80 -17.02 2.89 -1.65
N PRO A 81 -18.00 2.04 -1.25
CA PRO A 81 -19.39 2.48 -1.13
C PRO A 81 -19.57 3.67 -0.18
N GLN A 82 -18.90 3.65 0.99
CA GLN A 82 -19.00 4.71 1.99
C GLN A 82 -18.32 6.01 1.53
N VAL A 83 -17.24 5.90 0.74
CA VAL A 83 -16.61 7.06 0.08
C VAL A 83 -17.55 7.66 -0.97
N ASP A 84 -18.16 6.82 -1.80
CA ASP A 84 -19.09 7.27 -2.85
C ASP A 84 -20.32 7.94 -2.23
N ASP A 85 -20.89 7.37 -1.18
CA ASP A 85 -22.01 7.95 -0.42
C ASP A 85 -21.64 9.31 0.19
N ALA A 86 -20.44 9.43 0.77
CA ALA A 86 -19.96 10.68 1.33
C ALA A 86 -19.78 11.76 0.24
N ILE A 87 -19.20 11.39 -0.91
CA ILE A 87 -19.04 12.30 -2.05
C ILE A 87 -20.40 12.75 -2.58
N ALA A 88 -21.35 11.83 -2.72
CA ALA A 88 -22.70 12.14 -3.21
C ALA A 88 -23.46 13.06 -2.25
N LYS A 89 -23.32 12.84 -0.94
CA LYS A 89 -24.02 13.60 0.09
C LYS A 89 -23.44 14.99 0.32
N TYR A 90 -22.11 15.12 0.35
CA TYR A 90 -21.43 16.35 0.78
C TYR A 90 -20.80 17.14 -0.37
N GLY A 91 -20.61 16.52 -1.54
CA GLY A 91 -19.90 17.10 -2.67
C GLY A 91 -18.38 17.02 -2.53
N ARG A 92 -17.67 16.88 -3.66
CA ARG A 92 -16.21 16.68 -3.71
C ARG A 92 -15.41 17.78 -3.01
N GLN A 93 -15.91 19.02 -3.03
CA GLN A 93 -15.27 20.20 -2.43
C GLN A 93 -15.28 20.18 -0.90
N ARG A 94 -16.03 19.24 -0.29
CA ARG A 94 -16.20 19.10 1.16
C ARG A 94 -15.60 17.81 1.70
N ILE A 95 -14.87 17.07 0.87
CA ILE A 95 -14.13 15.86 1.25
C ILE A 95 -12.64 16.19 1.24
N ALA A 96 -11.97 15.95 2.36
CA ALA A 96 -10.52 16.08 2.47
C ALA A 96 -9.86 14.70 2.44
N ILE A 97 -8.71 14.61 1.77
CA ILE A 97 -7.82 13.45 1.81
C ILE A 97 -6.59 13.86 2.60
N VAL A 98 -6.39 13.24 3.77
CA VAL A 98 -5.22 13.47 4.63
C VAL A 98 -4.44 12.16 4.67
N LEU A 99 -3.24 12.16 4.08
CA LEU A 99 -2.39 10.98 3.98
C LEU A 99 -1.07 11.20 4.72
N GLY A 100 -0.55 10.13 5.31
CA GLY A 100 0.78 10.09 5.92
C GLY A 100 1.55 8.88 5.41
N THR A 101 2.79 9.08 4.99
CA THR A 101 3.73 8.02 4.62
C THR A 101 5.15 8.46 4.91
N SER A 102 5.99 7.57 5.45
CA SER A 102 7.42 7.80 5.62
C SER A 102 8.25 7.20 4.48
N THR A 103 7.64 6.34 3.66
CA THR A 103 8.33 5.59 2.60
C THR A 103 7.88 5.95 1.20
N SER A 104 6.59 6.26 1.00
CA SER A 104 6.01 6.46 -0.34
C SER A 104 6.42 5.32 -1.30
N GLY A 105 6.81 5.61 -2.53
CA GLY A 105 7.39 4.66 -3.50
C GLY A 105 8.92 4.48 -3.41
N LEU A 106 9.48 4.39 -2.19
CA LEU A 106 10.93 4.27 -2.00
C LEU A 106 11.51 3.04 -2.72
N HIS A 107 10.82 1.90 -2.68
CA HIS A 107 11.30 0.68 -3.34
C HIS A 107 11.45 0.85 -4.86
N GLU A 108 10.50 1.55 -5.50
CA GLU A 108 10.59 1.90 -6.91
C GLU A 108 11.77 2.86 -7.16
N GLY A 109 12.04 3.78 -6.23
CA GLY A 109 13.23 4.65 -6.23
C GLY A 109 14.55 3.88 -6.12
N ASP A 110 14.64 2.91 -5.19
CA ASP A 110 15.82 2.05 -5.03
C ASP A 110 16.07 1.23 -6.31
N THR A 111 15.00 0.72 -6.92
CA THR A 111 15.06 0.00 -8.20
C THR A 111 15.59 0.91 -9.31
N HIS A 112 15.08 2.14 -9.39
CA HIS A 112 15.57 3.14 -10.35
C HIS A 112 17.08 3.39 -10.20
N VAL A 113 17.54 3.68 -8.98
CA VAL A 113 18.96 3.94 -8.70
C VAL A 113 19.81 2.72 -9.03
N ASN A 114 19.36 1.51 -8.67
CA ASN A 114 20.06 0.27 -8.98
C ASN A 114 20.24 0.08 -10.50
N LEU A 115 19.17 0.22 -11.29
CA LEU A 115 19.23 0.09 -12.75
C LEU A 115 20.20 1.11 -13.35
N ARG A 116 20.09 2.39 -12.94
CA ARG A 116 20.90 3.48 -13.50
C ARG A 116 22.38 3.33 -13.17
N THR A 117 22.72 2.91 -11.96
CA THR A 117 24.11 2.68 -11.54
C THR A 117 24.76 1.49 -12.26
N HIS A 118 23.97 0.55 -12.79
CA HIS A 118 24.43 -0.58 -13.59
C HIS A 118 24.28 -0.34 -15.11
N GLY A 119 24.06 0.90 -15.54
CA GLY A 119 23.96 1.25 -16.96
C GLY A 119 22.67 0.76 -17.66
N GLN A 120 21.66 0.34 -16.90
CA GLN A 120 20.40 -0.16 -17.42
C GLN A 120 19.34 0.97 -17.53
N PRO A 121 18.42 0.88 -18.50
CA PRO A 121 17.32 1.83 -18.60
C PRO A 121 16.33 1.64 -17.44
N SER A 122 15.78 2.75 -16.93
CA SER A 122 14.71 2.77 -15.94
C SER A 122 13.56 3.62 -16.45
N THR A 123 12.69 3.04 -17.26
CA THR A 123 11.63 3.75 -18.01
C THR A 123 10.29 3.83 -17.28
N THR A 124 10.10 3.01 -16.24
CA THR A 124 8.83 2.89 -15.51
C THR A 124 8.76 3.75 -14.24
N TRP A 125 9.90 4.28 -13.79
CA TRP A 125 9.97 5.08 -12.58
C TRP A 125 9.63 6.54 -12.85
N HIS A 126 8.84 7.13 -11.96
CA HIS A 126 8.46 8.54 -11.99
C HIS A 126 8.57 9.15 -10.59
N TYR A 127 9.19 10.33 -10.49
CA TYR A 127 9.15 11.14 -9.28
C TYR A 127 7.96 12.09 -9.33
N ALA A 128 6.80 11.62 -8.88
CA ALA A 128 5.60 12.44 -8.75
C ALA A 128 5.57 13.05 -7.33
N GLN A 129 5.84 14.35 -7.22
CA GLN A 129 5.54 15.15 -6.03
C GLN A 129 4.21 15.89 -6.20
#